data_AF-A0A2D6RY37-F1
#
_entry.id   AF-A0A2D6RY37-F1
#
_cell.length_a   1.000
_cell.length_b   1.000
_cell.length_c   1.000
_cell.angle_alpha   90.00
_cell.angle_beta   90.00
_cell.angle_gamma   90.00
#
_symmetry.space_group_name_H-M   'P 1'
#
loop_
_entity.id
_entity.type
_entity.pdbx_description
1 polymer ?
#
loop_
_entity_poly.entity_id
_entity_poly.type
_entity_poly.pdbx_seq_one_letter_code
_entity_poly.pdbx_strand_id
1 'polypeptide(L)'
;MKACLISTLTTTLAICACSVDTTGTQTSFVYENFVGEGRPEYVAIGNQIELRVAPNKDSAISNNAMIQKEGALSFENSITRALNAGQIEVISSQSVQVREFGEIEELPSDQYYDESITWVEKKISASDKPRLLMWIAEGHCLVEIGQTVNELKECPTESSVGWRLVNQPATESWIEVNINDSKGWVKVDGQQIKEVSRIF
;
A
#
# COMPACT_ATOMS: atom_id res chain seq x y z
N MET A 1 -1.11 81.97 5.40
CA MET A 1 -0.67 80.56 5.51
C MET A 1 -1.88 79.65 5.30
N LYS A 2 -1.97 79.01 4.13
CA LYS A 2 -2.91 77.93 3.79
C LYS A 2 -2.05 76.84 3.17
N ALA A 3 -1.94 75.70 3.82
CA ALA A 3 -1.29 74.52 3.25
C ALA A 3 -2.40 73.52 2.87
N CYS A 4 -2.39 73.15 1.60
CA CYS A 4 -3.33 72.25 0.94
C CYS A 4 -2.85 70.80 1.07
N LEU A 5 -3.81 69.89 1.10
CA LEU A 5 -3.67 68.43 1.25
C LEU A 5 -2.82 67.79 0.15
N ILE A 6 -2.05 66.76 0.52
CA ILE A 6 -1.64 65.69 -0.40
C ILE A 6 -2.31 64.41 0.07
N SER A 7 -3.21 63.91 -0.78
CA SER A 7 -3.87 62.62 -0.69
C SER A 7 -2.92 61.52 -1.14
N THR A 8 -2.70 60.51 -0.29
CA THR A 8 -2.07 59.25 -0.69
C THR A 8 -3.12 58.15 -0.64
N LEU A 9 -3.54 57.69 -1.81
CA LEU A 9 -4.31 56.46 -2.00
C LEU A 9 -3.40 55.25 -1.79
N THR A 10 -3.66 54.47 -0.74
CA THR A 10 -3.09 53.13 -0.58
C THR A 10 -4.01 52.11 -1.24
N THR A 11 -3.61 51.65 -2.42
CA THR A 11 -4.24 50.53 -3.13
C THR A 11 -3.83 49.23 -2.44
N THR A 12 -4.68 48.68 -1.59
CA THR A 12 -4.47 47.35 -0.99
C THR A 12 -4.78 46.29 -2.04
N LEU A 13 -3.75 45.73 -2.66
CA LEU A 13 -3.88 44.53 -3.50
C LEU A 13 -4.20 43.34 -2.57
N ALA A 14 -5.45 42.88 -2.58
CA ALA A 14 -5.82 41.63 -1.94
C ALA A 14 -5.29 40.48 -2.81
N ILE A 15 -4.11 39.96 -2.45
CA ILE A 15 -3.61 38.70 -3.00
C ILE A 15 -4.50 37.62 -2.37
N CYS A 16 -5.50 37.17 -3.13
CA CYS A 16 -6.22 35.95 -2.83
C CYS A 16 -5.21 34.81 -3.00
N ALA A 17 -4.57 34.42 -1.90
CA ALA A 17 -3.80 33.19 -1.84
C ALA A 17 -4.79 32.04 -2.01
N CYS A 18 -4.91 31.53 -3.23
CA CYS A 18 -5.43 30.19 -3.44
C CYS A 18 -4.45 29.26 -2.73
N SER A 19 -4.79 28.85 -1.51
CA SER A 19 -4.16 27.72 -0.85
C SER A 19 -4.30 26.55 -1.82
N VAL A 20 -3.20 26.20 -2.46
CA VAL A 20 -3.10 24.92 -3.16
C VAL A 20 -3.11 23.90 -2.03
N ASP A 21 -4.26 23.25 -1.81
CA ASP A 21 -4.37 22.09 -0.94
C ASP A 21 -3.41 21.02 -1.47
N THR A 22 -2.17 21.02 -0.99
CA THR A 22 -1.22 19.93 -1.16
C THR A 22 -1.49 18.82 -0.15
N THR A 23 -2.75 18.56 0.19
CA THR A 23 -3.16 17.41 1.02
C THR A 23 -3.44 16.22 0.11
N GLY A 24 -2.43 15.83 -0.64
CA GLY A 24 -2.33 14.51 -1.24
C GLY A 24 -1.16 13.80 -0.60
N THR A 25 -1.21 13.59 0.73
CA THR A 25 -0.20 12.79 1.42
C THR A 25 -0.23 11.42 0.78
N GLN A 26 0.75 11.15 -0.07
CA GLN A 26 1.01 9.84 -0.62
C GLN A 26 1.37 8.96 0.56
N THR A 27 0.37 8.30 1.14
CA THR A 27 0.58 7.37 2.24
C THR A 27 1.10 6.10 1.63
N SER A 28 2.42 6.06 1.42
CA SER A 28 3.11 4.81 1.17
C SER A 28 2.98 3.96 2.41
N PHE A 29 2.45 2.76 2.28
CA PHE A 29 2.33 1.81 3.38
C PHE A 29 3.04 0.51 3.02
N VAL A 30 3.72 -0.11 3.98
CA VAL A 30 4.51 -1.33 3.78
C VAL A 30 3.88 -2.49 4.54
N TYR A 31 3.80 -3.65 3.89
CA TYR A 31 3.38 -4.90 4.50
C TYR A 31 4.46 -5.96 4.26
N GLU A 32 5.02 -6.51 5.34
CA GLU A 32 6.07 -7.52 5.28
C GLU A 32 5.52 -8.94 5.11
N ASN A 33 4.75 -9.13 4.05
CA ASN A 33 4.28 -10.44 3.62
C ASN A 33 3.99 -10.46 2.11
N PHE A 34 3.51 -11.60 1.61
CA PHE A 34 2.91 -11.68 0.28
C PHE A 34 1.40 -11.40 0.33
N VAL A 35 0.86 -11.00 -0.81
CA VAL A 35 -0.58 -10.81 -1.01
C VAL A 35 -1.22 -12.03 -1.66
N GLY A 36 -2.51 -12.22 -1.39
CA GLY A 36 -3.33 -13.37 -1.81
C GLY A 36 -3.31 -14.53 -0.80
N GLU A 37 -4.27 -15.44 -0.98
CA GLU A 37 -4.36 -16.70 -0.23
C GLU A 37 -3.34 -17.72 -0.75
N GLY A 38 -2.77 -18.54 0.15
CA GLY A 38 -1.74 -19.52 -0.19
C GLY A 38 -0.37 -18.88 -0.50
N ARG A 39 0.71 -19.61 -0.20
CA ARG A 39 2.07 -19.15 -0.47
C ARG A 39 2.33 -19.21 -1.98
N PRO A 40 2.67 -18.09 -2.64
CA PRO A 40 2.90 -18.08 -4.08
C PRO A 40 4.17 -18.85 -4.45
N GLU A 41 4.14 -19.48 -5.62
CA GLU A 41 5.30 -20.12 -6.26
C GLU A 41 5.68 -19.34 -7.50
N TYR A 42 6.96 -18.97 -7.61
CA TYR A 42 7.48 -18.15 -8.70
C TYR A 42 8.47 -18.93 -9.56
N VAL A 43 8.47 -18.64 -10.86
CA VAL A 43 9.50 -19.13 -11.80
C VAL A 43 10.15 -17.97 -12.55
N ALA A 44 11.40 -18.17 -12.96
CA ALA A 44 12.13 -17.24 -13.80
C ALA A 44 11.56 -17.21 -15.23
N ILE A 45 11.44 -16.02 -15.82
CA ILE A 45 11.00 -15.85 -17.21
C ILE A 45 12.18 -15.97 -18.18
N GLY A 46 13.36 -15.46 -17.77
CA GLY A 46 14.62 -15.52 -18.51
C GLY A 46 15.68 -16.35 -17.80
N ASN A 47 16.93 -16.24 -18.27
CA ASN A 47 18.08 -16.93 -17.69
C ASN A 47 18.89 -16.06 -16.70
N GLN A 48 18.41 -14.86 -16.42
CA GLN A 48 19.06 -13.89 -15.55
C GLN A 48 17.98 -13.08 -14.81
N ILE A 49 18.24 -12.78 -13.54
CA ILE A 49 17.38 -11.97 -12.68
C ILE A 49 18.22 -10.85 -12.06
N GLU A 50 17.68 -9.62 -12.07
CA GLU A 50 18.28 -8.50 -11.37
C GLU A 50 17.91 -8.59 -9.89
N LEU A 51 18.92 -8.72 -9.04
CA LEU A 51 18.77 -8.69 -7.60
C LEU A 51 19.13 -7.29 -7.09
N ARG A 52 18.29 -6.73 -6.23
CA ARG A 52 18.47 -5.41 -5.62
C ARG A 52 18.84 -5.52 -4.15
N VAL A 53 19.54 -4.50 -3.66
CA VAL A 53 19.92 -4.40 -2.24
C VAL A 53 18.68 -4.25 -1.33
N ALA A 54 17.64 -3.55 -1.79
CA ALA A 54 16.42 -3.29 -1.04
C ALA A 54 15.16 -3.44 -1.94
N PRO A 55 13.97 -3.70 -1.36
CA PRO A 55 12.72 -3.94 -2.07
C PRO A 55 12.06 -2.63 -2.50
N ASN A 56 12.72 -1.91 -3.42
CA ASN A 56 12.16 -0.76 -4.12
C ASN A 56 12.89 -0.56 -5.45
N LYS A 57 12.19 0.05 -6.41
CA LYS A 57 12.69 0.23 -7.78
C LYS A 57 13.94 1.11 -7.89
N ASP A 58 14.17 1.98 -6.91
CA ASP A 58 15.26 2.97 -6.92
C ASP A 58 16.52 2.43 -6.23
N SER A 59 16.43 1.27 -5.55
CA SER A 59 17.56 0.58 -4.93
C SER A 59 18.57 0.13 -5.99
N ALA A 60 19.86 0.23 -5.66
CA ALA A 60 20.93 -0.32 -6.49
C ALA A 60 20.73 -1.82 -6.76
N ILE A 61 21.12 -2.25 -7.96
CA ILE A 61 21.27 -3.65 -8.33
C ILE A 61 22.50 -4.18 -7.59
N SER A 62 22.32 -5.18 -6.72
CA SER A 62 23.40 -5.85 -6.01
C SER A 62 24.09 -6.88 -6.90
N ASN A 63 23.32 -7.62 -7.69
CA ASN A 63 23.84 -8.67 -8.55
C ASN A 63 22.88 -8.97 -9.73
N ASN A 64 23.43 -9.61 -10.76
CA ASN A 64 22.68 -10.23 -11.84
C ASN A 64 22.84 -11.74 -11.72
N ALA A 65 21.87 -12.42 -11.10
CA ALA A 65 21.96 -13.83 -10.82
C ALA A 65 21.56 -14.67 -12.04
N MET A 66 22.39 -15.66 -12.38
CA MET A 66 22.09 -16.63 -13.43
C MET A 66 21.16 -17.71 -12.88
N ILE A 67 20.08 -18.00 -13.62
CA ILE A 67 19.09 -19.01 -13.29
C ILE A 67 18.64 -19.72 -14.57
N GLN A 68 18.14 -20.93 -14.48
CA GLN A 68 17.50 -21.58 -15.63
C GLN A 68 16.17 -20.89 -15.93
N LYS A 69 15.87 -20.60 -17.20
CA LYS A 69 14.52 -20.23 -17.61
C LYS A 69 13.49 -21.25 -17.10
N GLU A 70 12.38 -20.75 -16.55
CA GLU A 70 11.35 -21.55 -15.87
C GLU A 70 11.83 -22.25 -14.59
N GLY A 71 13.06 -21.97 -14.13
CA GLY A 71 13.56 -22.41 -12.84
C GLY A 71 12.74 -21.81 -11.71
N ALA A 72 12.37 -22.66 -10.75
CA ALA A 72 11.63 -22.25 -9.56
C ALA A 72 12.48 -21.36 -8.65
N LEU A 73 11.85 -20.36 -8.04
CA LEU A 73 12.45 -19.51 -7.02
C LEU A 73 11.88 -19.85 -5.65
N SER A 74 12.77 -20.10 -4.69
CA SER A 74 12.44 -20.04 -3.28
C SER A 74 12.70 -18.64 -2.74
N PHE A 75 11.84 -18.20 -1.82
CA PHE A 75 11.99 -16.95 -1.09
C PHE A 75 11.60 -17.16 0.36
N GLU A 76 12.23 -16.43 1.27
CA GLU A 76 11.90 -16.47 2.71
C GLU A 76 11.08 -15.25 3.11
N ASN A 77 11.41 -14.09 2.54
CA ASN A 77 10.78 -12.81 2.85
C ASN A 77 10.04 -12.27 1.64
N SER A 78 8.92 -11.62 1.89
CA SER A 78 8.14 -10.88 0.90
C SER A 78 7.77 -9.52 1.49
N ILE A 79 7.79 -8.50 0.65
CA ILE A 79 7.31 -7.17 0.99
C ILE A 79 6.37 -6.70 -0.12
N THR A 80 5.19 -6.24 0.27
CA THR A 80 4.29 -5.50 -0.60
C THR A 80 4.14 -4.07 -0.12
N ARG A 81 4.32 -3.13 -1.03
CA ARG A 81 4.16 -1.69 -0.79
C ARG A 81 2.90 -1.19 -1.46
N ALA A 82 2.05 -0.49 -0.73
CA ALA A 82 1.03 0.36 -1.32
C ALA A 82 1.70 1.66 -1.80
N LEU A 83 1.79 1.85 -3.11
CA LEU A 83 2.33 3.08 -3.73
C LEU A 83 1.31 4.21 -3.66
N ASN A 84 0.03 3.86 -3.82
CA ASN A 84 -1.12 4.74 -3.63
C ASN A 84 -2.27 3.90 -3.06
N ALA A 85 -2.93 4.43 -2.03
CA ALA A 85 -4.12 3.79 -1.50
C ALA A 85 -5.30 3.91 -2.48
N GLY A 86 -6.12 2.87 -2.53
CA GLY A 86 -7.41 2.87 -3.18
C GLY A 86 -8.44 3.66 -2.39
N GLN A 87 -9.51 4.08 -3.06
CA GLN A 87 -10.58 4.85 -2.47
C GLN A 87 -11.78 3.96 -2.14
N ILE A 88 -12.26 4.06 -0.90
CA ILE A 88 -13.51 3.44 -0.46
C ILE A 88 -14.53 4.56 -0.21
N GLU A 89 -15.76 4.37 -0.70
CA GLU A 89 -16.89 5.25 -0.42
C GLU A 89 -17.82 4.58 0.59
N VAL A 90 -18.13 5.28 1.69
CA VAL A 90 -19.11 4.81 2.67
C VAL A 90 -20.47 5.40 2.34
N ILE A 91 -21.37 4.57 1.83
CA ILE A 91 -22.73 4.96 1.39
C ILE A 91 -23.66 5.17 2.59
N SER A 92 -23.53 4.32 3.62
CA SER A 92 -24.33 4.39 4.83
C SER A 92 -23.54 3.92 6.04
N SER A 93 -23.88 4.44 7.21
CA SER A 93 -23.21 4.01 8.45
C SER A 93 -23.46 2.52 8.70
N GLN A 94 -22.41 1.79 9.08
CA GLN A 94 -22.46 0.35 9.33
C GLN A 94 -21.39 -0.08 10.35
N SER A 95 -21.58 -1.25 10.93
CA SER A 95 -20.56 -1.91 11.76
C SER A 95 -19.76 -2.89 10.91
N VAL A 96 -18.44 -2.88 11.07
CA VAL A 96 -17.53 -3.82 10.40
C VAL A 96 -16.63 -4.49 11.44
N GLN A 97 -16.14 -5.69 11.12
CA GLN A 97 -15.17 -6.39 11.95
C GLN A 97 -13.75 -6.02 11.52
N VAL A 98 -12.94 -5.55 12.47
CA VAL A 98 -11.56 -5.13 12.22
C VAL A 98 -10.56 -5.72 13.21
N ARG A 99 -9.33 -5.97 12.77
CA ARG A 99 -8.15 -5.96 13.65
C ARG A 99 -7.47 -4.59 13.52
N GLU A 100 -7.24 -3.89 14.62
CA GLU A 100 -6.63 -2.55 14.60
C GLU A 100 -5.14 -2.63 14.96
N PHE A 101 -4.29 -2.13 14.07
CA PHE A 101 -2.83 -2.15 14.25
C PHE A 101 -2.26 -0.80 14.72
N GLY A 102 -3.11 0.23 14.84
CA GLY A 102 -2.73 1.57 15.26
C GLY A 102 -2.22 2.45 14.13
N GLU A 103 -1.56 3.55 14.49
CA GLU A 103 -0.99 4.53 13.55
C GLU A 103 0.40 4.05 13.09
N ILE A 104 0.43 3.22 12.06
CA ILE A 104 1.66 2.60 11.54
C ILE A 104 1.82 2.86 10.03
N GLU A 105 3.07 3.02 9.58
CA GLU A 105 3.42 3.14 8.15
C GLU A 105 3.89 1.80 7.56
N GLU A 106 4.21 0.86 8.44
CA GLU A 106 4.69 -0.48 8.12
C GLU A 106 4.04 -1.48 9.05
N LEU A 107 3.55 -2.58 8.50
CA LEU A 107 3.04 -3.73 9.24
C LEU A 107 4.03 -4.90 9.09
N PRO A 108 4.90 -5.11 10.08
CA PRO A 108 5.79 -6.25 10.17
C PRO A 108 5.04 -7.58 10.21
N SER A 109 5.70 -8.64 9.76
CA SER A 109 5.10 -9.98 9.70
C SER A 109 4.72 -10.50 11.10
N ASP A 110 5.60 -10.30 12.09
CA ASP A 110 5.37 -10.72 13.47
C ASP A 110 4.19 -9.98 14.12
N GLN A 111 4.03 -8.68 13.85
CA GLN A 111 2.86 -7.92 14.29
C GLN A 111 1.57 -8.37 13.61
N TYR A 112 1.59 -8.71 12.32
CA TYR A 112 0.40 -9.22 11.63
C TYR A 112 -0.10 -10.56 12.19
N TYR A 113 0.82 -11.41 12.63
CA TYR A 113 0.53 -12.71 13.25
C TYR A 113 0.43 -12.65 14.78
N ASP A 114 0.44 -11.46 15.39
CA ASP A 114 0.24 -11.30 16.83
C ASP A 114 -1.19 -11.69 17.22
N GLU A 115 -1.34 -12.82 17.89
CA GLU A 115 -2.63 -13.37 18.36
C GLU A 115 -3.32 -12.49 19.42
N SER A 116 -2.60 -11.55 20.04
CA SER A 116 -3.20 -10.59 20.98
C SER A 116 -4.05 -9.52 20.28
N ILE A 117 -3.82 -9.28 18.98
CA ILE A 117 -4.61 -8.37 18.17
C ILE A 117 -5.86 -9.12 17.68
N THR A 118 -6.98 -8.86 18.34
CA THR A 118 -8.25 -9.56 18.11
C THR A 118 -9.22 -8.76 17.26
N TRP A 119 -10.20 -9.46 16.69
CA TRP A 119 -11.29 -8.85 15.95
C TRP A 119 -12.23 -8.07 16.87
N VAL A 120 -12.50 -6.82 16.51
CA VAL A 120 -13.43 -5.94 17.20
C VAL A 120 -14.43 -5.34 16.23
N GLU A 121 -15.61 -4.98 16.72
CA GLU A 121 -16.58 -4.23 15.93
C GLU A 121 -16.21 -2.74 15.91
N LYS A 122 -16.09 -2.17 14.70
CA LYS A 122 -15.86 -0.74 14.49
C LYS A 122 -17.00 -0.16 13.68
N LYS A 123 -17.59 0.91 14.20
CA LYS A 123 -18.64 1.65 13.48
C LYS A 123 -18.00 2.61 12.49
N ILE A 124 -18.36 2.48 11.23
CA ILE A 124 -17.98 3.39 10.15
C ILE A 124 -19.20 4.21 9.75
N SER A 125 -19.02 5.51 9.61
CA SER A 125 -20.02 6.49 9.23
C SER A 125 -19.84 6.94 7.78
N ALA A 126 -20.90 7.50 7.18
CA ALA A 126 -20.83 8.03 5.81
C ALA A 126 -19.89 9.25 5.67
N SER A 127 -19.49 9.88 6.78
CA SER A 127 -18.49 10.94 6.80
C SER A 127 -17.04 10.43 6.82
N ASP A 128 -16.85 9.15 7.15
CA ASP A 128 -15.52 8.56 7.16
C ASP A 128 -15.01 8.37 5.73
N LYS A 129 -13.69 8.49 5.57
CA LYS A 129 -13.00 8.36 4.29
C LYS A 129 -11.97 7.23 4.34
N PRO A 130 -12.41 5.97 4.50
CA PRO A 130 -11.50 4.84 4.52
C PRO A 130 -10.73 4.72 3.21
N ARG A 131 -9.48 4.26 3.29
CA ARG A 131 -8.61 4.06 2.13
C ARG A 131 -8.13 2.61 2.09
N LEU A 132 -8.28 1.96 0.94
CA LEU A 132 -7.80 0.59 0.75
C LEU A 132 -6.28 0.61 0.55
N LEU A 133 -5.51 -0.03 1.43
CA LEU A 133 -4.06 -0.09 1.30
C LEU A 133 -3.66 -1.26 0.39
N MET A 134 -4.17 -2.45 0.67
CA MET A 134 -3.94 -3.64 -0.15
C MET A 134 -4.90 -4.78 0.18
N TRP A 135 -5.03 -5.70 -0.77
CA TRP A 135 -5.65 -7.01 -0.56
C TRP A 135 -4.65 -7.95 0.09
N ILE A 136 -5.08 -8.74 1.07
CA ILE A 136 -4.25 -9.75 1.74
C ILE A 136 -4.76 -11.14 1.39
N ALA A 137 -5.49 -11.86 2.24
CA ALA A 137 -5.99 -13.21 1.94
C ALA A 137 -7.49 -13.34 2.28
N GLU A 138 -8.16 -14.37 1.74
CA GLU A 138 -9.51 -14.81 2.17
C GLU A 138 -10.59 -13.71 2.22
N GLY A 139 -10.56 -12.74 1.29
CA GLY A 139 -11.52 -11.64 1.28
C GLY A 139 -11.26 -10.56 2.33
N HIS A 140 -10.10 -10.60 2.99
CA HIS A 140 -9.58 -9.58 3.90
C HIS A 140 -8.66 -8.59 3.18
N CYS A 141 -8.52 -7.39 3.76
CA CYS A 141 -7.74 -6.30 3.22
C CYS A 141 -7.26 -5.40 4.35
N LEU A 142 -6.12 -4.76 4.11
CA LEU A 142 -5.63 -3.67 4.95
C LEU A 142 -6.24 -2.37 4.47
N VAL A 143 -6.82 -1.62 5.40
CA VAL A 143 -7.43 -0.32 5.16
C VAL A 143 -6.96 0.68 6.21
N GLU A 144 -6.86 1.93 5.79
CA GLU A 144 -6.72 3.03 6.73
C GLU A 144 -8.12 3.60 7.04
N ILE A 145 -8.45 3.73 8.32
CA ILE A 145 -9.69 4.36 8.80
C ILE A 145 -9.30 5.45 9.79
N GLY A 146 -9.41 6.71 9.37
CA GLY A 146 -8.86 7.83 10.15
C GLY A 146 -7.34 7.84 10.05
N GLN A 147 -6.64 7.65 11.17
CA GLN A 147 -5.17 7.56 11.21
C GLN A 147 -4.67 6.15 11.47
N THR A 148 -5.58 5.18 11.71
CA THR A 148 -5.18 3.81 12.04
C THR A 148 -5.23 2.89 10.83
N VAL A 149 -4.28 1.96 10.78
CA VAL A 149 -4.30 0.82 9.87
C VAL A 149 -5.08 -0.31 10.52
N ASN A 150 -5.99 -0.89 9.74
CA ASN A 150 -6.90 -1.92 10.18
C ASN A 150 -6.91 -3.03 9.13
N GLU A 151 -7.02 -4.28 9.56
CA GLU A 151 -7.47 -5.35 8.68
C GLU A 151 -8.99 -5.45 8.76
N LEU A 152 -9.65 -5.54 7.62
CA LEU A 152 -11.08 -5.84 7.52
C LEU A 152 -11.28 -7.33 7.32
N LYS A 153 -12.27 -7.88 8.01
CA LYS A 153 -12.70 -9.27 7.81
C LYS A 153 -13.42 -9.48 6.48
N GLU A 154 -14.10 -8.44 6.02
CA GLU A 154 -14.82 -8.45 4.74
C GLU A 154 -14.48 -7.16 4.00
N CYS A 155 -13.81 -7.30 2.86
CA CYS A 155 -13.47 -6.15 2.05
C CYS A 155 -14.65 -5.61 1.26
N PRO A 156 -14.72 -4.28 1.10
CA PRO A 156 -15.64 -3.69 0.15
C PRO A 156 -15.26 -4.08 -1.28
N THR A 157 -16.27 -4.49 -2.04
CA THR A 157 -16.22 -4.64 -3.49
C THR A 157 -17.03 -3.52 -4.14
N GLU A 158 -17.07 -3.46 -5.47
CA GLU A 158 -17.91 -2.50 -6.19
C GLU A 158 -19.41 -2.69 -5.92
N SER A 159 -19.82 -3.91 -5.54
CA SER A 159 -21.22 -4.30 -5.29
C SER A 159 -21.59 -4.41 -3.80
N SER A 160 -20.66 -4.10 -2.90
CA SER A 160 -20.91 -4.13 -1.46
C SER A 160 -21.99 -3.12 -1.06
N VAL A 161 -22.84 -3.53 -0.10
CA VAL A 161 -23.94 -2.69 0.41
C VAL A 161 -23.40 -1.80 1.53
N GLY A 162 -23.73 -0.50 1.51
CA GLY A 162 -23.40 0.45 2.57
C GLY A 162 -21.98 1.02 2.53
N TRP A 163 -21.06 0.38 1.83
CA TRP A 163 -19.76 0.93 1.42
C TRP A 163 -19.28 0.18 0.18
N ARG A 164 -18.50 0.83 -0.68
CA ARG A 164 -18.02 0.23 -1.91
C ARG A 164 -16.62 0.68 -2.25
N LEU A 165 -15.92 -0.16 -2.99
CA LEU A 165 -14.64 0.21 -3.57
C LEU A 165 -14.87 1.08 -4.81
N VAL A 166 -14.19 2.23 -4.86
CA VAL A 166 -14.24 3.17 -5.99
C VAL A 166 -13.07 2.93 -6.94
N ASN A 167 -11.88 2.69 -6.39
CA ASN A 167 -10.71 2.32 -7.18
C ASN A 167 -9.75 1.43 -6.38
N GLN A 168 -8.97 0.64 -7.11
CA GLN A 168 -7.97 -0.27 -6.54
C GLN A 168 -6.72 0.50 -6.09
N PRO A 169 -6.03 0.06 -5.03
CA PRO A 169 -4.70 0.55 -4.70
C PRO A 169 -3.71 0.18 -5.80
N ALA A 170 -2.67 1.00 -5.93
CA ALA A 170 -1.49 0.63 -6.71
C ALA A 170 -0.47 0.01 -5.77
N THR A 171 -0.10 -1.25 -6.01
CA THR A 171 0.85 -1.98 -5.16
C THR A 171 2.10 -2.39 -5.93
N GLU A 172 3.18 -2.61 -5.18
CA GLU A 172 4.44 -3.15 -5.68
C GLU A 172 4.90 -4.28 -4.75
N SER A 173 5.10 -5.47 -5.29
CA SER A 173 5.52 -6.65 -4.52
C SER A 173 6.95 -7.05 -4.85
N TRP A 174 7.67 -7.47 -3.81
CA TRP A 174 9.06 -7.88 -3.85
C TRP A 174 9.25 -9.15 -3.05
N ILE A 175 10.11 -10.04 -3.51
CA ILE A 175 10.53 -11.23 -2.77
C ILE A 175 12.05 -11.24 -2.61
N GLU A 176 12.52 -11.69 -1.46
CA GLU A 176 13.94 -11.89 -1.20
C GLU A 176 14.32 -13.32 -1.59
N VAL A 177 15.17 -13.44 -2.60
CA VAL A 177 15.56 -14.74 -3.17
C VAL A 177 17.04 -15.01 -2.94
N ASN A 178 17.37 -16.30 -2.88
CA ASN A 178 18.74 -16.78 -2.87
C ASN A 178 18.96 -17.67 -4.10
N ILE A 179 19.83 -17.24 -5.02
CA ILE A 179 20.13 -17.90 -6.28
C ILE A 179 21.63 -18.16 -6.33
N ASN A 180 22.03 -19.43 -6.19
CA ASN A 180 23.43 -19.85 -6.03
C ASN A 180 24.08 -19.13 -4.83
N ASP A 181 25.13 -18.34 -5.06
CA ASP A 181 25.83 -17.55 -4.04
C ASP A 181 25.30 -16.10 -3.94
N SER A 182 24.18 -15.78 -4.60
CA SER A 182 23.64 -14.42 -4.71
C SER A 182 22.32 -14.26 -3.97
N LYS A 183 22.27 -13.28 -3.07
CA LYS A 183 21.06 -12.91 -2.32
C LYS A 183 20.61 -11.49 -2.67
N GLY A 184 19.31 -11.28 -2.78
CA GLY A 184 18.74 -9.94 -2.92
C GLY A 184 17.25 -9.95 -3.27
N TRP A 185 16.72 -8.76 -3.48
CA TRP A 185 15.30 -8.53 -3.75
C TRP A 185 15.02 -8.52 -5.25
N VAL A 186 13.98 -9.23 -5.67
CA VAL A 186 13.46 -9.21 -7.04
C VAL A 186 12.01 -8.74 -7.03
N LYS A 187 11.65 -7.92 -8.01
CA LYS A 187 10.30 -7.39 -8.19
C LYS A 187 9.39 -8.45 -8.79
N VAL A 188 8.18 -8.58 -8.26
CA VAL A 188 7.12 -9.43 -8.81
C VAL A 188 6.27 -8.58 -9.76
N ASP A 189 6.67 -8.50 -11.03
CA ASP A 189 5.98 -7.68 -12.04
C ASP A 189 5.72 -8.39 -13.39
N GLY A 190 5.99 -9.69 -13.45
CA GLY A 190 5.82 -10.47 -14.68
C GLY A 190 6.88 -10.21 -15.75
N GLN A 191 7.95 -9.45 -15.46
CA GLN A 191 9.05 -9.21 -16.41
C GLN A 191 10.23 -10.16 -16.20
N GLN A 192 10.65 -10.36 -14.96
CA GLN A 192 11.77 -11.26 -14.61
C GLN A 192 11.30 -12.57 -13.99
N ILE A 193 10.23 -12.49 -13.19
CA ILE A 193 9.60 -13.64 -12.53
C ILE A 193 8.08 -13.57 -12.74
N LYS A 194 7.44 -14.73 -12.75
CA LYS A 194 5.97 -14.85 -12.77
C LYS A 194 5.51 -15.86 -11.72
N GLU A 195 4.35 -15.58 -11.14
CA GLU A 195 3.64 -16.56 -10.31
C GLU A 195 3.09 -17.67 -11.21
N VAL A 196 3.21 -18.94 -10.79
CA VAL A 196 2.71 -20.10 -11.55
C VAL A 196 1.69 -20.93 -10.78
N SER A 197 1.73 -20.89 -9.45
CA SER A 197 0.86 -21.65 -8.57
C SER A 197 0.92 -21.08 -7.15
N ARG A 198 0.10 -21.64 -6.26
CA ARG A 198 0.11 -21.35 -4.83
C ARG A 198 -0.02 -22.64 -4.02
N ILE A 199 0.68 -22.68 -2.88
CA ILE A 199 0.61 -23.76 -1.90
C ILE A 199 -0.31 -23.33 -0.75
N PHE A 200 -1.30 -24.16 -0.42
CA PHE A 200 -2.29 -23.93 0.64
C PHE A 200 -2.04 -24.85 1.83
#